data_AF-A0A847Y6X1-F1
#
_entry.id   AF-A0A847Y6X1-F1
#
_cell.length_a   1.000
_cell.length_b   1.000
_cell.length_c   1.000
_cell.angle_alpha   90.00
_cell.angle_beta   90.00
_cell.angle_gamma   90.00
#
_symmetry.space_group_name_H-M   'P 1'
#
loop_
_entity.id
_entity.type
_entity.pdbx_description
1 polymer ?
#
loop_
_entity_poly.entity_id
_entity_poly.type
_entity_poly.pdbx_seq_one_letter_code
_entity_poly.pdbx_strand_id
1 'polypeptide(L)' 'REKKTLEAKIFRQLDKLEMAIQALVYEKENHIKLDEFFINADLQIHSPFLCKIFEQIIKYR' A
#
# COMPACT_ATOMS: atom_id res chain seq x y z
N ARG A 1 11.97 16.03 14.35
CA ARG A 1 10.68 15.78 15.04
C ARG A 1 9.56 16.14 14.05
N GLU A 2 9.28 15.31 13.04
CA GLU A 2 8.29 15.68 11.98
C GLU A 2 7.23 14.59 11.71
N LYS A 3 7.34 13.41 12.34
CA LYS A 3 6.41 12.27 12.14
C LYS A 3 5.00 12.46 12.75
N LYS A 4 4.60 13.69 13.08
CA LYS A 4 3.34 13.95 13.82
C LYS A 4 2.28 14.73 13.04
N THR A 5 2.63 15.40 11.94
CA THR A 5 1.63 16.17 11.19
C THR A 5 0.70 15.21 10.41
N LEU A 6 -0.51 15.68 10.13
CA LEU A 6 -1.51 14.87 9.41
C LEU A 6 -1.05 14.58 7.99
N GLU A 7 -0.41 15.55 7.35
CA GLU A 7 0.19 15.46 6.03
C GLU A 7 1.25 14.36 6.00
N ALA A 8 2.18 14.34 6.96
CA ALA A 8 3.21 13.31 7.04
C ALA A 8 2.62 11.90 7.23
N LYS A 9 1.52 11.78 7.99
CA LYS A 9 0.80 10.51 8.16
C LYS A 9 0.11 10.06 6.88
N ILE A 10 -0.45 10.98 6.10
CA ILE A 10 -1.09 10.69 4.82
C ILE A 10 -0.03 10.31 3.79
N PHE A 11 1.05 11.07 3.67
CA PHE A 11 2.18 10.77 2.78
C PHE A 11 2.79 9.40 3.05
N ARG A 12 2.96 9.03 4.33
CA ARG A 12 3.47 7.71 4.68
C ARG A 12 2.53 6.57 4.27
N GLN A 13 1.22 6.80 4.30
CA GLN A 13 0.25 5.81 3.83
C GLN A 13 0.20 5.73 2.30
N LEU A 14 0.38 6.86 1.62
CA LEU A 14 0.51 6.91 0.16
C LEU A 14 1.75 6.13 -0.31
N ASP A 15 2.90 6.30 0.35
CA ASP A 15 4.12 5.53 0.09
C ASP A 15 3.87 4.02 0.21
N LYS A 16 3.13 3.58 1.24
CA LYS A 16 2.75 2.17 1.42
C LYS A 16 1.81 1.66 0.32
N LEU A 17 0.87 2.50 -0.11
CA LEU A 17 -0.01 2.18 -1.21
C LEU A 17 0.76 2.05 -2.53
N GLU A 18 1.71 2.96 -2.80
CA GLU A 18 2.60 2.91 -3.96
C GLU A 18 3.40 1.60 -3.97
N MET A 19 4.01 1.22 -2.84
CA MET A 19 4.74 -0.05 -2.72
C MET A 19 3.85 -1.27 -3.03
N ALA A 20 2.59 -1.28 -2.58
CA ALA A 20 1.65 -2.36 -2.89
C ALA A 20 1.30 -2.43 -4.39
N ILE A 21 1.15 -1.27 -5.04
CA ILE A 21 0.93 -1.19 -6.50
C ILE A 21 2.15 -1.74 -7.25
N GLN A 22 3.35 -1.34 -6.85
CA GLN A 22 4.59 -1.85 -7.45
C GLN A 22 4.69 -3.36 -7.27
N ALA A 23 4.44 -3.88 -6.06
CA ALA A 23 4.44 -5.31 -5.78
C ALA A 23 3.46 -6.08 -6.68
N LEU A 24 2.25 -5.55 -6.91
CA LEU A 24 1.28 -6.13 -7.83
C LEU A 24 1.81 -6.25 -9.27
N VAL A 25 2.47 -5.20 -9.77
CA VAL A 25 3.08 -5.23 -11.11
C VAL A 25 4.19 -6.27 -11.17
N TYR A 26 5.11 -6.25 -10.20
CA TYR A 26 6.23 -7.20 -10.14
C TYR A 26 5.78 -8.66 -10.02
N GLU A 27 4.77 -8.94 -9.21
CA GLU A 27 4.19 -10.28 -9.05
C GLU A 27 3.61 -10.79 -10.37
N LYS A 28 2.93 -9.92 -11.13
CA LYS A 28 2.38 -10.26 -12.45
C LYS A 28 3.46 -10.49 -13.51
N GLU A 29 4.52 -9.69 -13.50
CA GLU A 29 5.60 -9.80 -14.49
C GLU A 29 6.55 -10.97 -14.22
N ASN A 30 6.81 -11.30 -12.95
CA ASN A 30 7.85 -12.26 -12.57
C ASN A 30 7.29 -13.56 -11.96
N HIS A 31 5.96 -13.68 -11.81
CA HIS A 31 5.29 -14.83 -11.17
C HIS A 31 5.82 -15.15 -9.75
N ILE A 32 6.28 -14.13 -9.02
CA ILE A 32 6.76 -14.24 -7.63
C ILE A 32 5.69 -13.74 -6.66
N LYS A 33 5.55 -14.40 -5.51
CA LYS A 33 4.61 -13.95 -4.47
C LYS A 33 5.25 -12.86 -3.62
N LEU A 34 4.63 -11.68 -3.61
CA LEU A 34 5.06 -10.52 -2.83
C LEU A 34 4.05 -10.21 -1.70
N ASP A 35 3.47 -11.26 -1.11
CA ASP A 35 2.45 -11.19 -0.05
C ASP A 35 2.81 -10.25 1.10
N GLU A 36 4.09 -10.21 1.48
CA GLU A 36 4.60 -9.37 2.57
C GLU A 36 4.34 -7.87 2.35
N PHE A 37 4.38 -7.41 1.10
CA PHE A 37 4.15 -6.01 0.76
C PHE A 37 2.68 -5.62 0.95
N PHE A 38 1.78 -6.51 0.56
CA PHE A 38 0.34 -6.32 0.74
C PHE A 38 -0.05 -6.39 2.21
N ILE A 39 0.49 -7.35 2.97
CA ILE A 39 0.26 -7.44 4.42
C ILE A 39 0.79 -6.18 5.13
N ASN A 40 1.97 -5.69 4.74
CA ASN A 40 2.53 -4.47 5.33
C ASN A 40 1.70 -3.23 5.03
N ALA A 41 1.15 -3.13 3.81
CA ALA A 41 0.27 -2.05 3.39
C ALA A 41 -1.07 -2.08 4.14
N ASP A 42 -1.71 -3.25 4.26
CA ASP A 42 -2.95 -3.44 5.01
C ASP A 42 -2.82 -2.99 6.48
N LEU A 43 -1.70 -3.32 7.12
CA LEU A 43 -1.43 -2.94 8.51
C LEU A 43 -1.13 -1.45 8.71
N GLN A 44 -0.75 -0.71 7.68
CA GLN A 44 -0.30 0.69 7.82
C GLN A 44 -1.24 1.71 7.16
N ILE A 45 -2.10 1.29 6.24
CA ILE A 45 -3.08 2.15 5.58
C ILE A 45 -4.34 2.19 6.45
N HIS A 46 -4.65 3.37 6.99
CA HIS A 46 -5.80 3.58 7.89
C HIS A 46 -6.76 4.67 7.41
N SER A 47 -6.33 5.49 6.44
CA SER A 47 -7.17 6.50 5.83
C SER A 47 -8.31 5.82 5.05
N PRO A 48 -9.59 6.13 5.33
CA PRO A 48 -10.71 5.48 4.67
C PRO A 48 -10.66 5.55 3.14
N PHE A 49 -10.13 6.65 2.60
CA PHE A 49 -9.94 6.82 1.16
C PHE A 49 -8.87 5.87 0.61
N LEU A 50 -7.73 5.76 1.30
CA LEU A 50 -6.61 4.91 0.86
C LEU A 50 -6.93 3.42 1.04
N CYS A 51 -7.66 3.03 2.09
CA CYS A 51 -8.13 1.66 2.27
C CYS A 51 -9.01 1.22 1.09
N LYS A 52 -9.93 2.06 0.63
CA LYS A 52 -10.77 1.76 -0.55
C LYS A 52 -9.94 1.54 -1.81
N ILE A 53 -8.87 2.30 -2.01
CA ILE A 53 -7.98 2.10 -3.16
C ILE A 53 -7.20 0.80 -3.00
N PHE A 54 -6.68 0.52 -1.80
CA PHE A 54 -5.97 -0.72 -1.49
C PHE A 54 -6.84 -1.96 -1.73
N GLU A 55 -8.10 -1.95 -1.29
CA GLU A 55 -9.06 -3.03 -1.56
C GLU A 55 -9.26 -3.28 -3.06
N GLN A 56 -9.25 -2.23 -3.89
CA GLN A 56 -9.31 -2.40 -5.35
C GLN A 56 -8.04 -3.07 -5.87
N ILE A 57 -6.86 -2.66 -5.42
CA ILE A 57 -5.58 -3.27 -5.79
C ILE A 57 -5.59 -4.78 -5.49
N ILE A 58 -6.06 -5.17 -4.29
CA ILE A 58 -6.15 -6.58 -3.90
C ILE A 58 -7.12 -7.37 -4.78
N LYS A 59 -8.23 -6.77 -5.23
CA LYS A 59 -9.14 -7.41 -6.18
C LYS A 59 -8.53 -7.65 -7.56
N TYR A 60 -7.57 -6.82 -7.97
CA TYR A 60 -6.88 -6.94 -9.26
C TYR A 60 -5.64 -7.83 -9.21
N ARG A 61 -5.30 -8.39 -8.04
CA ARG A 61 -4.15 -9.29 -7.86
C ARG A 61 -4.36 -10.63 -8.54
#